data_AF-A0A0C9PQU5-F1
#
_entry.id   AF-A0A0C9PQU5-F1
#
_cell.length_a   1.000
_cell.length_b   1.000
_cell.length_c   1.000
_cell.angle_alpha   90.00
_cell.angle_beta   90.00
_cell.angle_gamma   90.00
#
_symmetry.space_group_name_H-M   'P 1'
#
loop_
_entity.id
_entity.type
_entity.pdbx_description
1 polymer ?
#
loop_
_entity_poly.entity_id
_entity_poly.type
_entity_poly.pdbx_seq_one_letter_code
_entity_poly.pdbx_strand_id
1 'polypeptide(L)'
;MEKRTVVCTIHQPSALLFEMFDSLYALAGGHCIYRGSISSFLPHLMSIGISCPPYHNPADFLIEVAIGDYGVTVDKLSMAAENMWHDNQGIAVDSKLKSNAKTIQVSVIEEPPPPAGFLAQCYLLYKRQLLSLRRDSSLMIVRVLCHLMIGIIFGYLYRGSGYRANSVLANYVYLYGSLLLIVYTGKMAVTLAFPIEMQILTREHFNRWYKLAPYYISLLLVEIPFQAACAATYLIVSYWLTGQPVETHRILCFMVVSIAASLCAQAWGFFIGATTPVKIAVFAGPVIAVLFSVFGFCIRYMDTPVFFRWIFHISYFRAGFHSLLYTIYGSGRSELFCDELYCHYKKPWLFLKEMEINETNVINNLVLIVGMGVLMHLLTASALWCKLNRR
;
A
#
# COMPACT_ATOMS: atom_id res chain seq x y z
N MET A 1 1.10 -7.33 -43.11
CA MET A 1 0.57 -8.10 -41.96
C MET A 1 1.58 -7.98 -40.84
N GLU A 2 1.15 -7.60 -39.64
CA GLU A 2 2.05 -7.57 -38.48
C GLU A 2 2.45 -9.01 -38.12
N LYS A 3 3.76 -9.29 -38.03
CA LYS A 3 4.30 -10.63 -37.70
C LYS A 3 4.21 -10.86 -36.19
N ARG A 4 3.02 -11.13 -35.66
CA ARG A 4 2.79 -11.36 -34.23
C ARG A 4 2.31 -12.79 -33.97
N THR A 5 2.79 -13.39 -32.88
CA THR A 5 2.25 -14.64 -32.34
C THR A 5 1.27 -14.31 -31.23
N VAL A 6 0.03 -14.75 -31.36
CA VAL A 6 -1.02 -14.57 -30.34
C VAL A 6 -1.29 -15.92 -29.70
N VAL A 7 -1.09 -15.99 -28.38
CA VAL A 7 -1.47 -17.16 -27.58
C VAL A 7 -2.55 -16.70 -26.61
N CYS A 8 -3.68 -17.37 -26.61
CA CYS A 8 -4.80 -17.05 -25.74
C CYS A 8 -5.46 -18.31 -25.18
N THR A 9 -6.08 -18.17 -24.01
CA THR A 9 -6.93 -19.18 -23.40
C THR A 9 -8.36 -18.67 -23.46
N ILE A 10 -9.28 -19.45 -24.01
CA ILE A 10 -10.67 -19.04 -24.18
C ILE A 10 -11.57 -20.05 -23.50
N HIS A 11 -12.50 -19.54 -22.71
CA HIS A 11 -13.55 -20.33 -22.10
C HIS A 11 -14.79 -20.30 -23.01
N GLN A 12 -15.22 -21.47 -23.48
CA GLN A 12 -16.46 -21.64 -24.26
C GLN A 12 -16.62 -20.67 -25.45
N PRO A 13 -15.73 -20.72 -26.46
CA PRO A 13 -15.91 -19.92 -27.66
C PRO A 13 -17.15 -20.38 -28.44
N SER A 14 -17.80 -19.43 -29.13
CA SER A 14 -18.79 -19.78 -30.15
C SER A 14 -18.11 -20.53 -31.31
N ALA A 15 -18.86 -21.38 -32.03
CA ALA A 15 -18.32 -22.16 -33.14
C ALA A 15 -17.62 -21.27 -34.19
N LEU A 16 -18.20 -20.12 -34.52
CA LEU A 16 -17.60 -19.15 -35.45
C LEU A 16 -16.26 -18.61 -34.97
N LEU A 17 -16.12 -18.32 -33.67
CA LEU A 17 -14.86 -17.87 -33.10
C LEU A 17 -13.83 -19.00 -33.06
N PHE A 18 -14.27 -20.22 -32.77
CA PHE A 18 -13.41 -21.39 -32.74
C PHE A 18 -12.78 -21.69 -34.11
N GLU A 19 -13.52 -21.52 -35.20
CA GLU A 19 -13.00 -21.70 -36.57
C GLU A 19 -11.96 -20.64 -36.98
N MET A 20 -11.88 -19.51 -36.29
CA MET A 20 -10.93 -18.44 -36.62
C MET A 20 -9.49 -18.70 -36.16
N PHE A 21 -9.22 -19.68 -35.29
CA PHE A 21 -7.85 -19.91 -34.81
C PHE A 21 -7.04 -20.79 -35.75
N ASP A 22 -5.75 -20.49 -35.88
CA ASP A 22 -4.83 -21.28 -36.70
C ASP A 22 -4.46 -22.61 -36.04
N SER A 23 -4.35 -22.62 -34.71
CA SER A 23 -3.92 -23.78 -33.94
C SER A 23 -4.63 -23.87 -32.60
N LEU A 24 -4.95 -25.11 -32.21
CA LEU A 24 -5.57 -25.48 -30.96
C LEU A 24 -4.59 -26.29 -30.11
N TYR A 25 -4.50 -25.91 -28.84
CA TYR A 25 -3.82 -26.67 -27.81
C TYR A 25 -4.78 -26.91 -26.65
N ALA A 26 -5.20 -28.17 -26.47
CA ALA A 26 -6.21 -28.56 -25.50
C ALA A 26 -5.59 -29.37 -24.35
N LEU A 27 -6.06 -29.09 -23.13
CA LEU A 27 -5.56 -29.68 -21.89
C LEU A 27 -6.73 -30.27 -21.07
N ALA A 28 -6.53 -31.47 -20.51
CA ALA A 28 -7.41 -32.07 -19.51
C ALA A 28 -6.58 -32.71 -18.40
N GLY A 29 -6.91 -32.45 -17.13
CA GLY A 29 -6.17 -33.03 -15.99
C GLY A 29 -4.68 -32.69 -15.94
N GLY A 30 -4.23 -31.63 -16.61
CA GLY A 30 -2.80 -31.29 -16.75
C GLY A 30 -2.08 -31.97 -17.91
N HIS A 31 -2.75 -32.86 -18.65
CA HIS A 31 -2.23 -33.56 -19.83
C HIS A 31 -2.71 -32.91 -21.13
N CYS A 32 -1.87 -32.93 -22.16
CA CYS A 32 -2.26 -32.50 -23.50
C CYS A 32 -3.15 -33.55 -24.14
N ILE A 33 -4.36 -33.17 -24.53
CA ILE A 33 -5.33 -34.07 -25.19
C ILE A 33 -5.46 -33.80 -26.69
N TYR A 34 -4.98 -32.64 -27.16
CA TYR A 34 -4.91 -32.32 -28.58
C TYR A 34 -3.92 -31.16 -28.82
N ARG A 35 -3.16 -31.25 -29.91
CA ARG A 35 -2.28 -30.18 -30.38
C ARG A 35 -2.21 -30.21 -31.91
N GLY A 36 -2.75 -29.19 -32.57
CA GLY A 36 -2.73 -29.14 -34.04
C GLY A 36 -3.51 -27.99 -34.64
N SER A 37 -3.79 -28.07 -35.94
CA SER A 37 -4.74 -27.19 -36.64
C SER A 37 -6.17 -27.50 -36.21
N ILE A 38 -7.07 -26.52 -36.24
CA ILE A 38 -8.50 -26.76 -35.96
C ILE A 38 -9.17 -27.61 -37.03
N SER A 39 -8.75 -27.48 -38.30
CA SER A 39 -9.29 -28.31 -39.38
C SER A 39 -9.02 -29.81 -39.17
N SER A 40 -7.96 -30.16 -38.45
CA SER A 40 -7.58 -31.55 -38.16
C SER A 40 -8.19 -32.09 -36.86
N PHE A 41 -8.89 -31.25 -36.09
CA PHE A 41 -9.38 -31.58 -34.76
C PHE A 41 -10.50 -32.64 -34.79
N LEU A 42 -11.59 -32.39 -35.52
CA LEU A 42 -12.69 -33.34 -35.63
C LEU A 42 -12.28 -34.68 -36.28
N PRO A 43 -11.50 -34.69 -37.39
CA PRO A 43 -10.95 -35.94 -37.94
C PRO A 43 -10.14 -36.75 -36.93
N HIS A 44 -9.38 -36.09 -36.05
CA HIS A 44 -8.62 -36.76 -35.01
C HIS A 44 -9.52 -37.43 -33.97
N LEU A 45 -10.53 -36.72 -33.45
CA LEU A 45 -11.47 -37.33 -32.51
C LEU A 45 -12.21 -38.51 -33.15
N MET A 46 -12.57 -38.40 -34.43
CA MET A 46 -13.18 -39.49 -35.18
C MET A 46 -12.25 -40.71 -35.27
N SER A 47 -10.94 -40.52 -35.44
CA SER A 47 -9.95 -41.60 -35.44
C SER A 47 -9.83 -42.34 -34.11
N ILE A 48 -10.20 -41.69 -33.00
CA ILE A 48 -10.24 -42.26 -31.65
C ILE A 48 -11.59 -42.93 -31.37
N GLY A 49 -12.55 -42.83 -32.29
CA GLY A 49 -13.91 -43.39 -32.16
C GLY A 49 -14.93 -42.43 -31.56
N ILE A 50 -14.63 -41.13 -31.51
CA ILE A 50 -15.50 -40.08 -30.96
C ILE A 50 -16.02 -39.21 -32.10
N SER A 51 -17.33 -39.18 -32.33
CA SER A 51 -17.95 -38.39 -33.41
C SER A 51 -18.74 -37.21 -32.88
N CYS A 52 -18.45 -36.01 -33.38
CA CYS A 52 -19.18 -34.80 -33.02
C CYS A 52 -20.56 -34.78 -33.71
N PRO A 53 -21.67 -34.53 -32.99
CA PRO A 53 -22.98 -34.34 -33.60
C PRO A 53 -23.02 -33.12 -34.55
N PRO A 54 -23.83 -33.15 -35.63
CA PRO A 54 -23.79 -32.16 -36.71
C PRO A 54 -24.26 -30.74 -36.33
N TYR A 55 -24.98 -30.59 -35.20
CA TYR A 55 -25.46 -29.30 -34.69
C TYR A 55 -24.85 -28.94 -33.33
N HIS A 56 -23.77 -29.62 -32.96
CA HIS A 56 -23.07 -29.39 -31.70
C HIS A 56 -21.83 -28.52 -31.97
N ASN A 57 -21.52 -27.63 -31.04
CA ASN A 57 -20.38 -26.73 -31.16
C ASN A 57 -19.08 -27.53 -30.91
N PRO A 58 -18.13 -27.59 -31.86
CA PRO A 58 -16.89 -28.35 -31.69
C PRO A 58 -16.09 -27.96 -30.44
N ALA A 59 -16.19 -26.71 -30.00
CA ALA A 59 -15.52 -26.23 -28.79
C ALA A 59 -16.18 -26.76 -27.50
N ASP A 60 -17.51 -26.83 -27.47
CA ASP A 60 -18.25 -27.42 -26.34
C ASP A 60 -18.04 -28.93 -26.33
N PHE A 61 -18.04 -29.56 -27.51
CA PHE A 61 -17.76 -30.98 -27.68
C PHE A 61 -16.39 -31.38 -27.12
N LEU A 62 -15.36 -30.57 -27.39
CA LEU A 62 -14.02 -30.76 -26.82
C LEU A 62 -14.05 -30.76 -25.28
N ILE A 63 -14.83 -29.87 -24.66
CA ILE A 63 -14.92 -29.77 -23.20
C ILE A 63 -15.65 -30.99 -22.63
N GLU A 64 -16.76 -31.41 -23.24
CA GLU A 64 -17.49 -32.62 -22.84
C GLU A 64 -16.62 -33.88 -22.95
N VAL A 65 -15.84 -34.01 -24.04
CA VAL A 65 -14.85 -35.09 -24.20
C VAL A 65 -13.77 -35.03 -23.13
N ALA A 66 -13.29 -33.83 -22.79
CA ALA A 66 -12.27 -33.64 -21.75
C ALA A 66 -12.78 -33.99 -20.33
N ILE A 67 -14.09 -33.86 -20.09
CA ILE A 67 -14.74 -34.23 -18.82
C ILE A 67 -15.03 -35.74 -18.76
N GLY A 68 -15.06 -36.43 -19.91
CA GLY A 68 -15.27 -37.87 -19.99
C GLY A 68 -16.71 -38.28 -20.33
N ASP A 69 -17.57 -37.34 -20.76
CA ASP A 69 -18.97 -37.61 -21.08
C ASP A 69 -19.14 -38.61 -22.25
N TYR A 70 -18.11 -38.74 -23.09
CA TYR A 70 -18.06 -39.69 -24.21
C TYR A 70 -17.34 -41.02 -23.88
N GLY A 71 -17.10 -41.32 -22.59
CA GLY A 71 -16.58 -42.62 -22.15
C GLY A 71 -15.12 -42.90 -22.51
N VAL A 72 -14.35 -41.87 -22.87
CA VAL A 72 -12.92 -41.98 -23.18
C VAL A 72 -12.10 -41.36 -22.05
N THR A 73 -11.09 -42.09 -21.58
CA THR A 73 -10.21 -41.63 -20.51
C THR A 73 -9.19 -40.61 -21.03
N VAL A 74 -8.77 -39.69 -20.16
CA VAL A 74 -7.75 -38.67 -20.46
C VAL A 74 -6.45 -39.31 -20.95
N ASP A 75 -6.06 -40.46 -20.40
CA ASP A 75 -4.85 -41.18 -20.81
C ASP A 75 -4.88 -41.64 -22.28
N LYS A 76 -6.05 -42.05 -22.78
CA LYS A 76 -6.19 -42.45 -24.18
C LYS A 76 -6.08 -41.25 -25.11
N LEU A 77 -6.68 -40.13 -24.72
CA LEU A 77 -6.61 -38.89 -25.48
C LEU A 77 -5.18 -38.32 -25.49
N SER A 78 -4.47 -38.38 -24.37
CA SER A 78 -3.09 -37.90 -24.30
C SER A 78 -2.13 -38.74 -25.11
N MET A 79 -2.23 -40.07 -25.05
CA MET A 79 -1.44 -40.97 -25.91
C MET A 79 -1.72 -40.72 -27.41
N ALA A 80 -2.98 -40.50 -27.78
CA ALA A 80 -3.34 -40.20 -29.17
C ALA A 80 -2.78 -38.85 -29.65
N ALA A 81 -2.78 -37.83 -28.79
CA ALA A 81 -2.20 -36.53 -29.08
C ALA A 81 -0.67 -36.59 -29.22
N GLU A 82 0.01 -37.37 -28.38
CA GLU A 82 1.46 -37.60 -28.47
C GLU A 82 1.83 -38.33 -29.77
N ASN A 83 1.10 -39.41 -30.11
CA ASN A 83 1.34 -40.16 -31.35
C ASN A 83 1.18 -39.27 -32.60
N MET A 84 0.10 -38.49 -32.67
CA MET A 84 -0.09 -37.54 -33.78
C MET A 84 1.06 -36.54 -33.88
N TRP A 85 1.54 -36.03 -32.73
CA TRP A 85 2.65 -35.09 -32.72
C TRP A 85 3.94 -35.72 -33.25
N HIS A 86 4.25 -36.95 -32.85
CA HIS A 86 5.41 -37.69 -33.33
C HIS A 86 5.33 -38.01 -34.83
N ASP A 87 4.16 -38.42 -35.33
CA ASP A 87 3.93 -38.66 -36.76
C ASP A 87 4.13 -37.38 -37.59
N ASN A 88 3.57 -36.27 -37.12
CA ASN A 88 3.74 -34.96 -37.77
C ASN A 88 5.20 -34.46 -37.73
N GLN A 89 5.96 -34.75 -36.67
CA GLN A 89 7.40 -34.45 -36.64
C GLN A 89 8.20 -35.35 -37.59
N GLY A 90 7.88 -36.65 -37.68
CA GLY A 90 8.51 -37.57 -38.63
C GLY A 90 8.33 -37.11 -40.08
N ILE A 91 7.12 -36.68 -40.44
CA ILE A 91 6.79 -36.15 -41.78
C ILE A 91 7.47 -34.78 -42.03
N ALA A 92 7.58 -33.91 -41.03
CA ALA A 92 8.23 -32.60 -41.15
C ALA A 92 9.76 -32.69 -41.24
N VAL A 93 10.39 -33.70 -40.66
CA VAL A 93 11.84 -33.95 -40.78
C VAL A 93 12.18 -34.54 -42.14
N ASP A 94 11.38 -35.49 -42.63
CA ASP A 94 11.63 -36.17 -43.91
C ASP A 94 11.35 -35.27 -45.14
N SER A 95 10.41 -34.32 -45.01
CA SER A 95 10.13 -33.29 -46.03
C SER A 95 11.13 -32.12 -46.05
N LYS A 96 11.76 -31.79 -44.92
CA LYS A 96 12.85 -30.79 -44.84
C LYS A 96 14.18 -31.30 -45.40
N LEU A 97 14.43 -32.61 -45.35
CA LEU A 97 15.61 -33.22 -45.97
C LEU A 97 15.56 -33.24 -47.51
N LYS A 98 14.37 -33.15 -48.12
CA LYS A 98 14.19 -33.20 -49.58
C LYS A 98 13.96 -31.84 -50.26
N SER A 99 13.74 -30.77 -49.50
CA SER A 99 13.47 -29.43 -50.06
C SER A 99 14.52 -28.39 -49.62
N ASN A 100 15.67 -28.43 -50.29
CA ASN A 100 16.60 -27.33 -50.48
C ASN A 100 17.20 -26.64 -49.24
N ALA A 101 18.52 -26.64 -49.23
CA ALA A 101 19.40 -25.64 -48.62
C ALA A 101 19.14 -24.22 -49.16
N LYS A 102 17.95 -23.67 -48.94
CA LYS A 102 17.73 -22.23 -48.91
C LYS A 102 17.95 -21.81 -47.48
N THR A 103 19.07 -21.12 -47.27
CA THR A 103 19.43 -20.37 -46.06
C THR A 103 18.15 -19.85 -45.39
N ILE A 104 17.75 -20.50 -44.31
CA ILE A 104 16.71 -19.98 -43.43
C ILE A 104 17.30 -18.68 -42.91
N GLN A 105 16.87 -17.55 -43.50
CA GLN A 105 17.08 -16.26 -42.89
C GLN A 105 16.35 -16.34 -41.55
N VAL A 106 17.09 -16.67 -40.50
CA VAL A 106 16.65 -16.53 -39.13
C VAL A 106 16.26 -15.06 -39.03
N SER A 107 14.95 -14.80 -39.06
CA SER A 107 14.40 -13.47 -38.81
C SER A 107 15.00 -13.04 -37.49
N VAL A 108 15.83 -12.00 -37.53
CA VAL A 108 16.40 -11.35 -36.35
C VAL A 108 15.24 -11.16 -35.38
N ILE A 109 15.28 -11.86 -34.25
CA ILE A 109 14.35 -11.62 -33.16
C ILE A 109 14.69 -10.20 -32.73
N GLU A 110 13.85 -9.23 -33.09
CA GLU A 110 13.99 -7.86 -32.60
C GLU A 110 13.94 -7.96 -31.07
N GLU A 111 15.09 -7.80 -30.44
CA GLU A 111 15.17 -7.79 -28.98
C GLU A 111 14.28 -6.64 -28.49
N PRO A 112 13.45 -6.88 -27.46
CA PRO A 112 12.62 -5.83 -26.91
C PRO A 112 13.50 -4.66 -26.47
N PRO A 113 13.03 -3.41 -26.63
CA PRO A 113 13.82 -2.24 -26.26
C PRO A 113 14.24 -2.32 -24.79
N PRO A 114 15.44 -1.80 -24.44
CA PRO A 114 15.92 -1.86 -23.08
C PRO A 114 14.97 -1.14 -22.12
N PRO A 115 14.82 -1.64 -20.88
CA PRO A 115 13.93 -1.02 -19.91
C PRO A 115 14.38 0.41 -19.58
N ALA A 116 13.42 1.30 -19.35
CA ALA A 116 13.69 2.67 -18.94
C ALA A 116 14.56 2.74 -17.66
N GLY A 117 15.45 3.74 -17.59
CA GLY A 117 16.30 3.97 -16.42
C GLY A 117 15.51 4.27 -15.13
N PHE A 118 16.15 4.09 -13.97
CA PHE A 118 15.52 4.25 -12.65
C PHE A 118 14.84 5.62 -12.46
N LEU A 119 15.55 6.70 -12.77
CA LEU A 119 15.03 8.06 -12.62
C LEU A 119 13.87 8.35 -13.57
N ALA A 120 13.92 7.81 -14.79
CA ALA A 120 12.81 7.93 -15.75
C ALA A 120 11.56 7.20 -15.23
N GLN A 121 11.72 6.00 -14.66
CA GLN A 121 10.62 5.27 -14.01
C GLN A 121 10.04 6.08 -12.84
N CYS A 122 10.88 6.59 -11.93
CA CYS A 122 10.44 7.41 -10.79
C CYS A 122 9.65 8.64 -11.26
N TYR A 123 10.16 9.38 -12.24
CA TYR A 123 9.53 10.60 -12.74
C TYR A 123 8.20 10.31 -13.44
N LEU A 124 8.13 9.27 -14.28
CA LEU A 124 6.89 8.90 -14.97
C LEU A 124 5.81 8.43 -14.01
N LEU A 125 6.17 7.63 -12.99
CA LEU A 125 5.24 7.17 -11.97
C LEU A 125 4.77 8.31 -11.08
N TYR A 126 5.68 9.22 -10.69
CA TYR A 126 5.32 10.43 -9.94
C TYR A 126 4.37 11.33 -10.74
N LYS A 127 4.67 11.57 -12.03
CA LYS A 127 3.79 12.33 -12.94
C LYS A 127 2.42 11.66 -13.07
N ARG A 128 2.37 10.33 -13.19
CA ARG A 128 1.12 9.56 -13.21
C ARG A 128 0.31 9.78 -11.93
N GLN A 129 0.96 9.71 -10.77
CA GLN A 129 0.30 9.89 -9.48
C GLN A 129 -0.28 11.31 -9.34
N LEU A 130 0.47 12.34 -9.73
CA LEU A 130 -0.01 13.72 -9.72
C LEU A 130 -1.18 13.94 -10.69
N LEU A 131 -1.13 13.36 -11.88
CA LEU A 131 -2.24 13.44 -12.83
C LEU A 131 -3.49 12.74 -12.29
N SER A 132 -3.33 11.59 -11.63
CA SER A 132 -4.42 10.87 -10.97
C SER A 132 -5.05 11.74 -9.88
N LEU A 133 -4.23 12.29 -8.97
CA LEU A 133 -4.66 13.15 -7.88
C LEU A 133 -5.36 14.44 -8.37
N ARG A 134 -4.90 14.99 -9.51
CA ARG A 134 -5.52 16.17 -10.11
C ARG A 134 -6.88 15.87 -10.74
N ARG A 135 -7.02 14.70 -11.38
CA ARG A 135 -8.27 14.29 -12.06
C ARG A 135 -9.33 13.86 -11.06
N ASP A 136 -8.93 13.18 -9.99
CA ASP A 136 -9.78 12.83 -8.86
C ASP A 136 -9.21 13.42 -7.56
N SER A 137 -9.57 14.68 -7.31
CA SER A 137 -9.16 15.42 -6.12
C SER A 137 -10.14 15.28 -4.95
N SER A 138 -11.20 14.47 -5.10
CA SER A 138 -12.31 14.38 -4.14
C SER A 138 -11.82 14.03 -2.73
N LEU A 139 -11.08 12.92 -2.59
CA LEU A 139 -10.52 12.47 -1.32
C LEU A 139 -9.53 13.49 -0.74
N MET A 140 -8.75 14.15 -1.60
CA MET A 140 -7.76 15.15 -1.21
C MET A 140 -8.45 16.37 -0.58
N ILE A 141 -9.48 16.90 -1.24
CA ILE A 141 -10.26 18.05 -0.79
C ILE A 141 -10.98 17.72 0.52
N VAL A 142 -11.64 16.56 0.60
CA VAL A 142 -12.33 16.12 1.83
C VAL A 142 -11.36 16.03 3.00
N ARG A 143 -10.15 15.46 2.80
CA ARG A 143 -9.14 15.37 3.87
C ARG A 143 -8.73 16.75 4.39
N VAL A 144 -8.44 17.71 3.51
CA VAL A 144 -8.06 19.08 3.92
C VAL A 144 -9.21 19.78 4.64
N LEU A 145 -10.44 19.70 4.09
CA LEU A 145 -11.62 20.30 4.70
C LEU A 145 -11.92 19.71 6.08
N CYS A 146 -11.85 18.39 6.25
CA CYS A 146 -12.05 17.75 7.55
C CYS A 146 -11.00 18.20 8.57
N HIS A 147 -9.73 18.30 8.20
CA HIS A 147 -8.68 18.81 9.11
C HIS A 147 -8.91 20.27 9.49
N LEU A 148 -9.35 21.10 8.55
CA LEU A 148 -9.72 22.49 8.82
C LEU A 148 -10.91 22.57 9.78
N MET A 149 -12.00 21.86 9.50
CA MET A 149 -13.20 21.87 10.34
C MET A 149 -12.93 21.35 11.75
N ILE A 150 -12.23 20.23 11.89
CA ILE A 150 -11.87 19.68 13.20
C ILE A 150 -10.88 20.61 13.92
N GLY A 151 -9.98 21.28 13.19
CA GLY A 151 -9.07 22.29 13.76
C GLY A 151 -9.80 23.47 14.37
N ILE A 152 -10.85 23.96 13.71
CA ILE A 152 -11.71 25.03 14.22
C ILE A 152 -12.48 24.56 15.46
N ILE A 153 -13.16 23.40 15.37
CA ILE A 153 -13.99 22.87 16.46
C ILE A 153 -13.13 22.59 17.70
N PHE A 154 -12.04 21.84 17.53
CA PHE A 154 -11.17 21.45 18.64
C PHE A 154 -10.41 22.65 19.20
N GLY A 155 -9.96 23.58 18.35
CA GLY A 155 -9.34 24.83 18.79
C GLY A 155 -10.29 25.74 19.58
N TYR A 156 -11.55 25.83 19.16
CA TYR A 156 -12.58 26.62 19.85
C TYR A 156 -12.94 26.01 21.22
N LEU A 157 -13.06 24.68 21.31
CA LEU A 157 -13.37 23.97 22.55
C LEU A 157 -12.34 24.26 23.66
N TYR A 158 -11.07 24.41 23.30
CA TYR A 158 -9.96 24.66 24.21
C TYR A 158 -9.48 26.13 24.20
N ARG A 159 -10.35 27.07 23.83
CA ARG A 159 -9.99 28.48 23.67
C ARG A 159 -9.35 29.05 24.94
N GLY A 160 -8.19 29.68 24.75
CA GLY A 160 -7.41 30.30 25.83
C GLY A 160 -6.90 29.35 26.91
N SER A 161 -6.89 28.03 26.67
CA SER A 161 -6.29 27.07 27.60
C SER A 161 -4.76 27.15 27.63
N GLY A 162 -4.13 27.65 26.56
CA GLY A 162 -2.68 27.70 26.40
C GLY A 162 -1.97 28.66 27.36
N TYR A 163 -2.61 29.75 27.81
CA TYR A 163 -1.99 30.79 28.65
C TYR A 163 -2.55 30.90 30.08
N ARG A 164 -3.65 30.22 30.41
CA ARG A 164 -4.28 30.26 31.74
C ARG A 164 -3.79 29.14 32.65
N ALA A 165 -3.40 29.50 33.87
CA ALA A 165 -2.87 28.57 34.87
C ALA A 165 -3.93 27.59 35.42
N ASN A 166 -5.21 27.98 35.48
CA ASN A 166 -6.32 27.12 35.89
C ASN A 166 -6.67 26.03 34.85
N SER A 167 -6.27 26.25 33.59
CA SER A 167 -6.65 25.41 32.45
C SER A 167 -5.52 24.51 31.96
N VAL A 168 -4.46 24.33 32.75
CA VAL A 168 -3.28 23.52 32.37
C VAL A 168 -3.65 22.07 32.06
N LEU A 169 -4.55 21.46 32.84
CA LEU A 169 -5.04 20.11 32.57
C LEU A 169 -5.86 20.05 31.27
N ALA A 170 -6.67 21.08 30.98
CA ALA A 170 -7.40 21.16 29.72
C ALA A 170 -6.42 21.27 28.53
N ASN A 171 -5.37 22.07 28.65
CA ASN A 171 -4.34 22.16 27.62
C ASN A 171 -3.55 20.85 27.46
N TYR A 172 -3.28 20.14 28.55
CA TYR A 172 -2.69 18.79 28.51
C TYR A 172 -3.54 17.81 27.69
N VAL A 173 -4.86 17.79 27.91
CA VAL A 173 -5.80 16.97 27.12
C VAL A 173 -5.87 17.45 25.67
N TYR A 174 -5.83 18.76 25.41
CA TYR A 174 -5.75 19.32 24.06
C TYR A 174 -4.52 18.81 23.32
N LEU A 175 -3.32 18.92 23.90
CA LEU A 175 -2.08 18.46 23.28
C LEU A 175 -2.11 16.97 22.95
N TYR A 176 -2.68 16.16 23.85
CA TYR A 176 -2.87 14.73 23.63
C TYR A 176 -3.85 14.46 22.50
N GLY A 177 -5.03 15.07 22.54
CA GLY A 177 -6.09 14.90 21.56
C GLY A 177 -5.68 15.39 20.16
N SER A 178 -4.94 16.49 20.09
CA SER A 178 -4.38 17.03 18.85
C SER A 178 -3.38 16.07 18.22
N LEU A 179 -2.44 15.52 19.02
CA LEU A 179 -1.50 14.53 18.53
C LEU A 179 -2.20 13.23 18.10
N LEU A 180 -3.18 12.77 18.88
CA LEU A 180 -3.97 11.57 18.57
C LEU A 180 -4.75 11.73 17.27
N LEU A 181 -5.38 12.88 17.05
CA LEU A 181 -6.11 13.17 15.84
C LEU A 181 -5.19 13.07 14.60
N ILE A 182 -4.07 13.80 14.59
CA ILE A 182 -3.17 13.82 13.42
C ILE A 182 -2.46 12.48 13.18
N VAL A 183 -2.20 11.71 14.24
CA VAL A 183 -1.68 10.34 14.15
C VAL A 183 -2.73 9.41 13.55
N TYR A 184 -3.98 9.53 14.00
CA TYR A 184 -5.08 8.71 13.53
C TYR A 184 -5.42 8.98 12.06
N THR A 185 -5.61 10.24 11.69
CA THR A 185 -5.98 10.63 10.33
C THR A 185 -4.89 10.29 9.32
N GLY A 186 -3.61 10.51 9.68
CA GLY A 186 -2.47 10.16 8.82
C GLY A 186 -2.33 8.66 8.60
N LYS A 187 -2.47 7.86 9.66
CA LYS A 187 -2.38 6.40 9.56
C LYS A 187 -3.54 5.79 8.80
N MET A 188 -4.78 6.16 9.13
CA MET A 188 -5.99 5.52 8.58
C MET A 188 -6.14 5.75 7.08
N ALA A 189 -5.79 6.93 6.58
CA ALA A 189 -5.91 7.24 5.15
C ALA A 189 -5.17 6.21 4.28
N VAL A 190 -3.91 5.90 4.61
CA VAL A 190 -3.10 4.96 3.83
C VAL A 190 -3.36 3.50 4.19
N THR A 191 -3.75 3.20 5.43
CA THR A 191 -4.10 1.83 5.87
C THR A 191 -5.23 1.23 5.02
N LEU A 192 -6.18 2.08 4.59
CA LEU A 192 -7.34 1.66 3.80
C LEU A 192 -7.09 1.72 2.29
N ALA A 193 -6.35 2.74 1.82
CA ALA A 193 -6.10 2.93 0.39
C ALA A 193 -5.06 1.93 -0.16
N PHE A 194 -3.99 1.65 0.61
CA PHE A 194 -2.86 0.88 0.10
C PHE A 194 -3.16 -0.58 -0.28
N PRO A 195 -4.03 -1.34 0.43
CA PRO A 195 -4.42 -2.68 0.00
C PRO A 195 -5.11 -2.73 -1.37
N ILE A 196 -5.81 -1.65 -1.76
CA ILE A 196 -6.49 -1.56 -3.06
C ILE A 196 -5.45 -1.31 -4.15
N GLU A 197 -4.55 -0.35 -3.93
CA GLU A 197 -3.40 -0.07 -4.82
C GLU A 197 -2.50 -1.30 -5.02
N MET A 198 -2.33 -2.13 -4.00
CA MET A 198 -1.58 -3.38 -4.07
C MET A 198 -2.07 -4.30 -5.19
N GLN A 199 -3.38 -4.35 -5.44
CA GLN A 199 -3.95 -5.23 -6.48
C GLN A 199 -3.49 -4.79 -7.88
N ILE A 200 -3.41 -3.47 -8.09
CA ILE A 200 -2.90 -2.86 -9.31
C ILE A 200 -1.39 -3.13 -9.42
N LEU A 201 -0.64 -2.81 -8.36
CA LEU A 201 0.81 -3.02 -8.29
C LEU A 201 1.21 -4.48 -8.62
N THR A 202 0.46 -5.45 -8.11
CA THR A 202 0.73 -6.88 -8.36
C THR A 202 0.62 -7.22 -9.84
N ARG A 203 -0.38 -6.67 -10.54
CA ARG A 203 -0.57 -6.87 -11.99
C ARG A 203 0.50 -6.15 -12.81
N GLU A 204 0.81 -4.91 -12.46
CA GLU A 204 1.82 -4.10 -13.17
C GLU A 204 3.23 -4.69 -12.98
N HIS A 205 3.53 -5.22 -11.79
CA HIS A 205 4.79 -5.89 -11.50
C HIS A 205 4.92 -7.24 -12.22
N PHE A 206 3.84 -8.04 -12.28
CA PHE A 206 3.81 -9.28 -13.06
C PHE A 206 4.13 -9.03 -14.55
N ASN A 207 3.59 -7.95 -15.11
CA ASN A 207 3.86 -7.54 -16.48
C ASN A 207 5.23 -6.83 -16.66
N ARG A 208 6.02 -6.69 -15.59
CA ARG A 208 7.36 -6.07 -15.59
C ARG A 208 7.38 -4.64 -16.14
N TRP A 209 6.32 -3.86 -15.93
CA TRP A 209 6.23 -2.49 -16.43
C TRP A 209 7.23 -1.54 -15.76
N TYR A 210 7.54 -1.77 -14.48
CA TYR A 210 8.50 -0.98 -13.71
C TYR A 210 9.02 -1.76 -12.49
N LYS A 211 10.11 -1.27 -11.88
CA LYS A 211 10.68 -1.83 -10.64
C LYS A 211 9.91 -1.33 -9.40
N LEU A 212 9.90 -2.12 -8.33
CA LEU A 212 9.19 -1.78 -7.08
C LEU A 212 9.70 -0.48 -6.41
N ALA A 213 11.02 -0.27 -6.37
CA ALA A 213 11.61 0.89 -5.69
C ALA A 213 11.18 2.24 -6.31
N PRO A 214 11.24 2.42 -7.65
CA PRO A 214 10.68 3.61 -8.30
C PRO A 214 9.23 3.91 -7.96
N TYR A 215 8.38 2.87 -7.94
CA TYR A 215 6.97 3.02 -7.55
C TYR A 215 6.83 3.51 -6.12
N TYR A 216 7.50 2.84 -5.18
CA TYR A 216 7.36 3.20 -3.76
C TYR A 216 7.87 4.61 -3.47
N ILE A 217 9.00 5.02 -4.06
CA ILE A 217 9.52 6.39 -3.92
C ILE A 217 8.55 7.42 -4.52
N SER A 218 8.00 7.14 -5.72
CA SER A 218 7.04 8.04 -6.37
C SER A 218 5.77 8.24 -5.54
N LEU A 219 5.32 7.20 -4.84
CA LEU A 219 4.19 7.24 -3.92
C LEU A 219 4.50 8.13 -2.71
N LEU A 220 5.66 7.93 -2.07
CA LEU A 220 6.07 8.71 -0.90
C LEU A 220 6.24 10.21 -1.21
N LEU A 221 6.75 10.55 -2.39
CA LEU A 221 6.92 11.94 -2.83
C LEU A 221 5.61 12.71 -2.94
N VAL A 222 4.48 12.04 -3.16
CA VAL A 222 3.15 12.66 -3.20
C VAL A 222 2.50 12.65 -1.81
N GLU A 223 2.59 11.52 -1.12
CA GLU A 223 1.88 11.27 0.13
C GLU A 223 2.45 12.04 1.34
N ILE A 224 3.78 12.22 1.40
CA ILE A 224 4.43 12.94 2.51
C ILE A 224 4.07 14.44 2.52
N PRO A 225 4.25 15.21 1.42
CA PRO A 225 3.89 16.63 1.42
C PRO A 225 2.39 16.83 1.66
N PHE A 226 1.57 15.94 1.13
CA PHE A 226 0.12 16.03 1.30
C PHE A 226 -0.31 15.83 2.75
N GLN A 227 0.19 14.79 3.43
CA GLN A 227 -0.11 14.58 4.84
C GLN A 227 0.45 15.69 5.73
N ALA A 228 1.65 16.20 5.43
CA ALA A 228 2.23 17.34 6.14
C ALA A 228 1.36 18.61 5.98
N ALA A 229 0.82 18.87 4.79
CA ALA A 229 -0.09 19.97 4.55
C ALA A 229 -1.40 19.83 5.36
N CYS A 230 -2.03 18.66 5.36
CA CYS A 230 -3.23 18.41 6.17
C CYS A 230 -2.99 18.63 7.67
N ALA A 231 -1.88 18.10 8.20
CA ALA A 231 -1.51 18.29 9.60
C ALA A 231 -1.23 19.77 9.89
N ALA A 232 -0.51 20.47 9.01
CA ALA A 232 -0.22 21.89 9.18
C ALA A 232 -1.49 22.75 9.20
N THR A 233 -2.46 22.50 8.32
CA THR A 233 -3.75 23.22 8.30
C THR A 233 -4.48 23.09 9.64
N TYR A 234 -4.55 21.89 10.20
CA TYR A 234 -5.15 21.65 11.52
C TYR A 234 -4.39 22.36 12.65
N LEU A 235 -3.07 22.21 12.67
CA LEU A 235 -2.22 22.74 13.74
C LEU A 235 -2.22 24.27 13.76
N ILE A 236 -2.09 24.93 12.60
CA ILE A 236 -2.08 26.40 12.50
C ILE A 236 -3.36 26.99 13.11
N VAL A 237 -4.52 26.45 12.75
CA VAL A 237 -5.80 26.96 13.25
C VAL A 237 -5.97 26.67 14.74
N SER A 238 -5.72 25.43 15.16
CA SER A 238 -5.95 25.03 16.56
C SER A 238 -4.95 25.65 17.54
N TYR A 239 -3.68 25.80 17.14
CA TYR A 239 -2.66 26.48 17.94
C TYR A 239 -3.05 27.93 18.21
N TRP A 240 -3.63 28.59 17.20
CA TRP A 240 -4.00 29.98 17.34
C TRP A 240 -5.22 30.17 18.27
N LEU A 241 -6.26 29.38 18.07
CA LEU A 241 -7.50 29.44 18.87
C LEU A 241 -7.27 29.09 20.34
N THR A 242 -6.37 28.15 20.63
CA THR A 242 -6.07 27.74 22.01
C THR A 242 -5.19 28.74 22.77
N GLY A 243 -4.59 29.72 22.07
CA GLY A 243 -3.76 30.76 22.69
C GLY A 243 -2.43 30.22 23.20
N GLN A 244 -1.80 29.32 22.44
CA GLN A 244 -0.47 28.81 22.75
C GLN A 244 0.61 29.90 22.67
N PRO A 245 1.76 29.73 23.34
CA PRO A 245 2.83 30.73 23.35
C PRO A 245 3.37 31.00 21.93
N VAL A 246 3.64 32.27 21.62
CA VAL A 246 3.93 32.71 20.25
C VAL A 246 5.43 32.79 19.92
N GLU A 247 6.31 32.28 20.78
CA GLU A 247 7.74 32.30 20.48
C GLU A 247 8.07 31.38 19.30
N THR A 248 8.85 31.89 18.34
CA THR A 248 9.16 31.19 17.07
C THR A 248 9.74 29.80 17.29
N HIS A 249 10.61 29.62 18.29
CA HIS A 249 11.21 28.33 18.59
C HIS A 249 10.16 27.30 19.04
N ARG A 250 9.16 27.70 19.85
CA ARG A 250 8.10 26.79 20.32
C ARG A 250 7.16 26.40 19.21
N ILE A 251 6.75 27.37 18.39
CA ILE A 251 5.89 27.12 17.23
C ILE A 251 6.58 26.12 16.29
N LEU A 252 7.85 26.37 15.95
CA LEU A 252 8.58 25.50 15.02
C LEU A 252 8.74 24.08 15.57
N CYS A 253 9.18 23.93 16.82
CA CYS A 253 9.31 22.62 17.46
C CYS A 253 7.96 21.89 17.55
N PHE A 254 6.89 22.59 17.95
CA PHE A 254 5.54 22.03 18.03
C PHE A 254 5.05 21.51 16.68
N MET A 255 5.22 22.31 15.61
CA MET A 255 4.83 21.95 14.25
C MET A 255 5.65 20.77 13.71
N VAL A 256 6.98 20.83 13.85
CA VAL A 256 7.89 19.79 13.33
C VAL A 256 7.63 18.44 14.03
N VAL A 257 7.54 18.43 15.37
CA VAL A 257 7.28 17.19 16.13
C VAL A 257 5.92 16.60 15.78
N SER A 258 4.87 17.44 15.69
CA SER A 258 3.52 17.00 15.36
C SER A 258 3.43 16.43 13.94
N ILE A 259 4.03 17.10 12.95
CA ILE A 259 4.08 16.63 11.57
C ILE A 259 4.91 15.34 11.47
N ALA A 260 6.08 15.27 12.11
CA ALA A 260 6.90 14.07 12.13
C ALA A 260 6.16 12.87 12.74
N ALA A 261 5.40 13.07 13.83
CA ALA A 261 4.59 12.02 14.44
C ALA A 261 3.46 11.56 13.51
N SER A 262 2.83 12.50 12.78
CA SER A 262 1.80 12.18 11.79
C SER A 262 2.37 11.39 10.60
N LEU A 263 3.54 11.76 10.08
CA LEU A 263 4.24 11.04 9.01
C LEU A 263 4.72 9.65 9.47
N CYS A 264 5.22 9.53 10.71
CA CYS A 264 5.56 8.23 11.30
C CYS A 264 4.30 7.33 11.41
N ALA A 265 3.16 7.90 11.80
CA ALA A 265 1.89 7.17 11.84
C ALA A 265 1.44 6.72 10.44
N GLN A 266 1.66 7.54 9.41
CA GLN A 266 1.42 7.18 8.02
C GLN A 266 2.30 6.01 7.57
N ALA A 267 3.58 5.98 7.96
CA ALA A 267 4.49 4.86 7.68
C ALA A 267 3.97 3.53 8.27
N TRP A 268 3.49 3.55 9.52
CA TRP A 268 2.79 2.41 10.13
C TRP A 268 1.55 1.99 9.34
N GLY A 269 0.79 2.96 8.82
CA GLY A 269 -0.39 2.67 8.02
C GLY A 269 -0.06 1.97 6.70
N PHE A 270 1.02 2.37 6.02
CA PHE A 270 1.51 1.66 4.85
C PHE A 270 1.90 0.22 5.18
N PHE A 271 2.59 -0.01 6.30
CA PHE A 271 2.98 -1.36 6.71
C PHE A 271 1.77 -2.27 6.98
N ILE A 272 0.77 -1.77 7.72
CA ILE A 272 -0.47 -2.51 8.01
C ILE A 272 -1.24 -2.79 6.71
N GLY A 273 -1.37 -1.79 5.84
CA GLY A 273 -2.04 -1.94 4.54
C GLY A 273 -1.30 -2.88 3.58
N ALA A 274 0.03 -2.97 3.69
CA ALA A 274 0.84 -3.86 2.86
C ALA A 274 0.71 -5.32 3.29
N THR A 275 0.57 -5.57 4.59
CA THR A 275 0.63 -6.91 5.19
C THR A 275 -0.73 -7.56 5.31
N THR A 276 -1.77 -6.79 5.68
CA THR A 276 -3.08 -7.31 6.04
C THR A 276 -4.18 -6.95 5.03
N PRO A 277 -5.26 -7.76 4.91
CA PRO A 277 -6.45 -7.37 4.13
C PRO A 277 -7.20 -6.22 4.82
N VAL A 278 -7.96 -5.44 4.04
CA VAL A 278 -8.69 -4.23 4.50
C VAL A 278 -9.49 -4.48 5.78
N LYS A 279 -10.22 -5.61 5.87
CA LYS A 279 -11.05 -5.95 7.04
C LYS A 279 -10.25 -6.01 8.36
N ILE A 280 -9.04 -6.57 8.32
CA ILE A 280 -8.15 -6.67 9.48
C ILE A 280 -7.46 -5.31 9.73
N ALA A 281 -7.05 -4.63 8.65
CA ALA A 281 -6.36 -3.35 8.71
C ALA A 281 -7.20 -2.26 9.41
N VAL A 282 -8.51 -2.20 9.12
CA VAL A 282 -9.48 -1.30 9.76
C VAL A 282 -9.53 -1.48 11.27
N PHE A 283 -9.39 -2.72 11.77
CA PHE A 283 -9.43 -3.03 13.19
C PHE A 283 -8.05 -2.84 13.87
N ALA A 284 -7.00 -3.41 13.27
CA ALA A 284 -5.66 -3.38 13.84
C ALA A 284 -5.11 -1.95 13.94
N GLY A 285 -5.44 -1.11 12.96
CA GLY A 285 -5.02 0.27 12.93
C GLY A 285 -5.37 1.03 14.22
N PRO A 286 -6.65 1.31 14.52
CA PRO A 286 -7.05 2.04 15.73
C PRO A 286 -6.51 1.43 17.02
N VAL A 287 -6.55 0.09 17.15
CA VAL A 287 -6.07 -0.62 18.35
C VAL A 287 -4.59 -0.33 18.63
N ILE A 288 -3.73 -0.40 17.60
CA ILE A 288 -2.30 -0.09 17.74
C ILE A 288 -2.07 1.39 18.07
N ALA A 289 -2.87 2.30 17.50
CA ALA A 289 -2.76 3.73 17.80
C ALA A 289 -3.05 4.04 19.27
N VAL A 290 -4.14 3.46 19.80
CA VAL A 290 -4.54 3.61 21.20
C VAL A 290 -3.52 2.95 22.12
N LEU A 291 -3.02 1.76 21.77
CA LEU A 291 -1.99 1.08 22.55
C LEU A 291 -0.78 1.99 22.76
N PHE A 292 -0.25 2.61 21.70
CA PHE A 292 0.88 3.52 21.83
C PHE A 292 0.55 4.85 22.52
N SER A 293 -0.72 5.30 22.47
CA SER A 293 -1.14 6.57 23.08
C SER A 293 -1.33 6.49 24.60
N VAL A 294 -1.69 5.32 25.12
CA VAL A 294 -1.84 5.08 26.57
C VAL A 294 -0.51 5.31 27.29
N PHE A 295 0.59 4.81 26.73
CA PHE A 295 1.93 5.00 27.30
C PHE A 295 2.42 6.42 27.01
N GLY A 296 2.45 7.27 28.04
CA GLY A 296 2.91 8.66 27.94
C GLY A 296 1.85 9.70 28.30
N PHE A 297 0.56 9.38 28.15
CA PHE A 297 -0.56 10.25 28.55
C PHE A 297 -1.30 9.73 29.78
N CYS A 298 -1.72 8.46 29.78
CA CYS A 298 -2.58 7.90 30.85
C CYS A 298 -1.79 7.44 32.08
N ILE A 299 -0.56 6.98 31.90
CA ILE A 299 0.22 6.30 32.95
C ILE A 299 1.65 6.88 32.97
N ARG A 300 2.19 7.09 34.18
CA ARG A 300 3.58 7.49 34.41
C ARG A 300 4.53 6.30 34.29
N TYR A 301 5.81 6.56 34.03
CA TYR A 301 6.80 5.50 33.85
C TYR A 301 6.95 4.65 35.13
N MET A 302 7.03 5.30 36.29
CA MET A 302 7.26 4.63 37.57
C MET A 302 6.11 3.70 37.98
N ASP A 303 4.86 4.12 37.70
CA ASP A 303 3.65 3.35 38.00
C ASP A 303 3.42 2.19 37.02
N THR A 304 4.15 2.14 35.90
CA THR A 304 3.97 1.09 34.90
C THR A 304 4.64 -0.21 35.36
N PRO A 305 3.91 -1.35 35.33
CA PRO A 305 4.48 -2.66 35.63
C PRO A 305 5.72 -2.94 34.77
N VAL A 306 6.75 -3.54 35.36
CA VAL A 306 8.07 -3.73 34.73
C VAL A 306 7.97 -4.39 33.36
N PHE A 307 7.05 -5.35 33.20
CA PHE A 307 6.80 -6.04 31.92
C PHE A 307 6.44 -5.12 30.74
N PHE A 308 5.77 -3.99 30.99
CA PHE A 308 5.32 -3.06 29.94
C PHE A 308 6.19 -1.82 29.77
N ARG A 309 7.24 -1.64 30.60
CA ARG A 309 8.10 -0.45 30.54
C ARG A 309 8.84 -0.28 29.21
N TRP A 310 9.09 -1.35 28.46
CA TRP A 310 9.74 -1.28 27.15
C TRP A 310 8.92 -0.49 26.11
N ILE A 311 7.58 -0.47 26.23
CA ILE A 311 6.70 0.24 25.28
C ILE A 311 6.93 1.75 25.37
N PHE A 312 7.29 2.27 26.54
CA PHE A 312 7.68 3.68 26.66
C PHE A 312 8.82 4.00 25.71
N HIS A 313 9.84 3.14 25.60
CA HIS A 313 11.03 3.40 24.79
C HIS A 313 10.78 3.31 23.28
N ILE A 314 9.78 2.54 22.84
CA ILE A 314 9.47 2.33 21.41
C ILE A 314 8.34 3.25 20.91
N SER A 315 7.46 3.71 21.80
CA SER A 315 6.30 4.53 21.41
C SER A 315 6.72 5.89 20.85
N TYR A 316 6.59 6.04 19.53
CA TYR A 316 6.75 7.33 18.84
C TYR A 316 5.67 8.34 19.28
N PHE A 317 4.49 7.85 19.68
CA PHE A 317 3.43 8.70 20.21
C PHE A 317 3.86 9.33 21.54
N ARG A 318 4.40 8.53 22.47
CA ARG A 318 4.95 9.01 23.75
C ARG A 318 6.02 10.07 23.52
N ALA A 319 6.97 9.76 22.64
CA ALA A 319 8.05 10.67 22.27
C ALA A 319 7.53 11.99 21.70
N GLY A 320 6.51 11.94 20.83
CA GLY A 320 5.84 13.12 20.31
C GLY A 320 5.17 13.91 21.43
N PHE A 321 4.32 13.26 22.22
CA PHE A 321 3.54 13.91 23.27
C PHE A 321 4.39 14.60 24.34
N HIS A 322 5.41 13.90 24.86
CA HIS A 322 6.35 14.47 25.84
C HIS A 322 7.13 15.65 25.26
N SER A 323 7.49 15.58 23.98
CA SER A 323 8.17 16.69 23.29
C SER A 323 7.25 17.90 23.11
N LEU A 324 5.96 17.70 22.81
CA LEU A 324 4.99 18.79 22.74
C LEU A 324 4.80 19.46 24.10
N LEU A 325 4.63 18.68 25.17
CA LEU A 325 4.50 19.21 26.52
C LEU A 325 5.72 19.99 26.97
N TYR A 326 6.92 19.43 26.77
CA TYR A 326 8.16 20.12 27.07
C TYR A 326 8.33 21.40 26.23
N THR A 327 7.94 21.37 24.96
CA THR A 327 7.99 22.57 24.09
C THR A 327 7.04 23.67 24.58
N ILE A 328 5.86 23.32 25.07
CA ILE A 328 4.85 24.30 25.51
C ILE A 328 5.10 24.82 26.92
N TYR A 329 5.53 23.98 27.87
CA TYR A 329 5.70 24.36 29.28
C TYR A 329 7.16 24.54 29.72
N GLY A 330 8.11 23.98 28.98
CA GLY A 330 9.54 23.98 29.31
C GLY A 330 10.27 25.22 28.79
N SER A 331 11.59 25.09 28.58
CA SER A 331 12.44 26.14 27.99
C SER A 331 12.28 27.52 28.65
N GLY A 332 12.20 27.57 29.99
CA GLY A 332 12.14 28.84 30.73
C GLY A 332 10.89 29.69 30.47
N ARG A 333 9.72 29.08 30.25
CA ARG A 333 8.46 29.80 30.02
C ARG A 333 8.09 30.70 31.22
N SER A 334 7.60 31.91 30.92
CA SER A 334 7.10 32.86 31.91
C SER A 334 5.91 32.30 32.71
N GLU A 335 5.61 32.93 33.85
CA GLU A 335 4.45 32.56 34.65
C GLU A 335 3.15 32.67 33.83
N LEU A 336 2.26 31.68 34.04
CA LEU A 336 0.95 31.66 33.40
C LEU A 336 0.01 32.65 34.07
N PHE A 337 -0.93 33.18 33.30
CA PHE A 337 -1.94 34.09 33.80
C PHE A 337 -2.93 33.33 34.71
N CYS A 338 -3.25 33.89 35.87
CA CYS A 338 -4.13 33.28 36.86
C CYS A 338 -5.24 34.27 37.22
N ASP A 339 -6.49 33.85 37.01
CA ASP A 339 -7.69 34.65 37.33
C ASP A 339 -8.05 34.60 38.82
N GLU A 340 -7.58 33.58 39.54
CA GLU A 340 -7.90 33.32 40.94
C GLU A 340 -6.76 33.75 41.89
N LEU A 341 -7.06 33.82 43.19
CA LEU A 341 -6.05 34.15 44.20
C LEU A 341 -4.87 33.15 44.23
N TYR A 342 -5.15 31.88 43.89
CA TYR A 342 -4.15 30.82 43.86
C TYR A 342 -4.36 29.90 42.66
N CYS A 343 -3.34 29.77 41.82
CA CYS A 343 -3.27 28.72 40.80
C CYS A 343 -2.05 27.84 41.06
N HIS A 344 -2.28 26.54 41.28
CA HIS A 344 -1.21 25.59 41.55
C HIS A 344 -0.14 25.57 40.44
N TYR A 345 -0.58 25.55 39.17
CA TYR A 345 0.30 25.51 38.00
C TYR A 345 0.68 26.90 37.46
N LYS A 346 0.69 27.95 38.29
CA LYS A 346 1.14 29.29 37.86
C LYS A 346 2.56 29.25 37.28
N LYS A 347 3.42 28.40 37.85
CA LYS A 347 4.77 28.12 37.36
C LYS A 347 4.76 26.85 36.48
N PRO A 348 4.99 26.96 35.15
CA PRO A 348 4.96 25.83 34.21
C PRO A 348 5.85 24.64 34.58
N TRP A 349 7.04 24.89 35.15
CA TRP A 349 7.99 23.83 35.49
C TRP A 349 7.48 22.90 36.60
N LEU A 350 6.57 23.38 37.46
CA LEU A 350 5.96 22.55 38.51
C LEU A 350 5.11 21.43 37.88
N PHE A 351 4.32 21.79 36.86
CA PHE A 351 3.53 20.81 36.11
C PHE A 351 4.43 19.78 35.40
N LEU A 352 5.52 20.23 34.77
CA LEU A 352 6.47 19.31 34.12
C LEU A 352 7.18 18.38 35.13
N LYS A 353 7.42 18.85 36.35
CA LYS A 353 8.02 18.03 37.41
C LYS A 353 7.04 16.95 37.90
N GLU A 354 5.78 17.29 38.12
CA GLU A 354 4.75 16.33 38.55
C GLU A 354 4.45 15.27 37.49
N MET A 355 4.51 15.66 36.21
CA MET A 355 4.34 14.75 35.09
C MET A 355 5.62 13.97 34.73
N GLU A 356 6.74 14.19 35.41
CA GLU A 356 8.05 13.55 35.16
C GLU A 356 8.62 13.82 33.74
N ILE A 357 8.33 14.99 33.16
CA ILE A 357 8.71 15.38 31.77
C ILE A 357 9.83 16.46 31.76
N ASN A 358 10.32 16.88 32.92
CA ASN A 358 11.24 18.01 33.06
C ASN A 358 12.60 17.84 32.33
N GLU A 359 13.08 16.61 32.15
CA GLU A 359 14.38 16.32 31.51
C GLU A 359 14.26 15.81 30.06
N THR A 360 13.14 16.11 29.41
CA THR A 360 12.87 15.58 28.06
C THR A 360 13.72 16.26 27.00
N ASN A 361 14.55 15.49 26.29
CA ASN A 361 15.27 15.97 25.12
C ASN A 361 14.41 15.83 23.85
N VAL A 362 13.93 16.96 23.33
CA VAL A 362 13.09 17.04 22.12
C VAL A 362 13.79 16.46 20.89
N ILE A 363 15.10 16.67 20.75
CA ILE A 363 15.86 16.22 19.58
C ILE A 363 15.95 14.69 19.57
N ASN A 364 16.29 14.06 20.70
CA ASN A 364 16.37 12.61 20.80
C ASN A 364 15.01 11.94 20.52
N ASN A 365 13.93 12.55 21.01
CA ASN A 365 12.57 12.08 20.71
C ASN A 365 12.21 12.26 19.23
N LEU A 366 12.61 13.37 18.60
CA LEU A 366 12.39 13.59 17.17
C LEU A 366 13.15 12.55 16.33
N VAL A 367 14.40 12.23 16.69
CA VAL A 367 15.18 11.18 16.05
C VAL A 367 14.50 9.82 16.18
N LEU A 368 13.94 9.50 17.35
CA LEU A 368 13.16 8.26 17.55
C LEU A 368 11.92 8.21 16.65
N ILE A 369 11.16 9.31 16.55
CA ILE A 369 9.96 9.40 15.70
C ILE A 369 10.33 9.18 14.23
N VAL A 370 11.33 9.90 13.72
CA VAL A 370 11.78 9.78 12.33
C VAL A 370 12.37 8.40 12.07
N GLY A 371 13.19 7.88 13.00
CA GLY A 371 13.78 6.55 12.92
C GLY A 371 12.74 5.44 12.82
N MET A 372 11.68 5.51 13.65
CA MET A 372 10.57 4.55 13.54
C MET A 372 9.78 4.69 12.24
N GLY A 373 9.59 5.90 11.73
CA GLY A 373 8.97 6.12 10.42
C GLY A 373 9.77 5.47 9.29
N VAL A 374 11.10 5.68 9.27
CA VAL A 374 12.00 5.07 8.28
C VAL A 374 11.99 3.54 8.39
N LEU A 375 12.07 3.01 9.62
CA LEU A 375 12.00 1.56 9.85
C LEU A 375 10.70 0.96 9.30
N MET A 376 9.56 1.61 9.53
CA MET A 376 8.27 1.14 9.01
C MET A 376 8.20 1.18 7.48
N HIS A 377 8.79 2.18 6.82
CA HIS A 377 8.92 2.20 5.36
C HIS A 377 9.82 1.07 4.83
N LEU A 378 10.93 0.77 5.50
CA LEU A 378 11.80 -0.36 5.13
C LEU A 378 11.10 -1.71 5.31
N LEU A 379 10.36 -1.88 6.41
CA LEU A 379 9.54 -3.07 6.65
C LEU A 379 8.43 -3.21 5.60
N THR A 380 7.80 -2.10 5.21
CA THR A 380 6.80 -2.08 4.13
C THR A 380 7.41 -2.52 2.81
N ALA A 381 8.56 -1.94 2.40
CA ALA A 381 9.26 -2.32 1.17
C ALA A 381 9.66 -3.80 1.18
N SER A 382 10.11 -4.31 2.32
CA SER A 382 10.47 -5.72 2.51
C SER A 382 9.25 -6.65 2.40
N ALA A 383 8.11 -6.26 3.00
CA ALA A 383 6.85 -7.00 2.91
C ALA A 383 6.32 -7.04 1.47
N LEU A 384 6.41 -5.91 0.75
CA LEU A 384 6.06 -5.81 -0.67
C LEU A 384 6.93 -6.74 -1.52
N TRP A 385 8.24 -6.68 -1.34
CA TRP A 385 9.19 -7.54 -2.05
C TRP A 385 8.88 -9.01 -1.84
N CYS A 386 8.66 -9.42 -0.59
CA CYS A 386 8.29 -10.80 -0.27
C CYS A 386 6.97 -11.21 -0.94
N LYS A 387 5.93 -10.35 -0.90
CA LYS A 387 4.64 -10.67 -1.53
C LYS A 387 4.70 -10.77 -3.05
N LEU A 388 5.48 -9.90 -3.69
CA LEU A 388 5.60 -9.87 -5.15
C LEU A 388 6.45 -11.02 -5.69
N ASN A 389 7.44 -11.49 -4.92
CA ASN A 389 8.34 -12.58 -5.34
C ASN A 389 7.94 -13.97 -4.84
N ARG A 390 6.90 -14.13 -4.01
CA ARG A 390 6.45 -15.43 -3.49
C ARG A 390 5.57 -16.22 -4.47
N ARG A 391 5.87 -16.17 -5.77
CA ARG A 391 5.20 -16.96 -6.80
C ARG A 391 6.21 -17.73 -7.61
#